data_AF-A0A6N7D9A0-F1
#
_entry.id   AF-A0A6N7D9A0-F1
#
_cell.length_a   1.000
_cell.length_b   1.000
_cell.length_c   1.000
_cell.angle_alpha   90.00
_cell.angle_beta   90.00
_cell.angle_gamma   90.00
#
_symmetry.space_group_name_H-M   'P 1'
#
loop_
_entity.id
_entity.type
_entity.pdbx_description
1 polymer ?
#
loop_
_entity_poly.entity_id
_entity_poly.type
_entity_poly.pdbx_seq_one_letter_code
_entity_poly.pdbx_strand_id
1 'polypeptide(L)'
;MRSIAVLGAARSGKTRLARELRNLLAHDGRPCQVDDDPPLEAVLAAPRPDAILLCGLDLASFGPVYSRQDSVLRAQLASALAEYRIVYGSGEARSRNALAALGFATPDALRLAAARPWRCEECSDPHCERRLFHGLLHPSH
;
A
#
# COMPACT_ATOMS: atom_id res chain seq x y z
N MET A 1 -15.28 15.02 -2.10
CA MET A 1 -14.02 14.95 -1.35
C MET A 1 -13.72 13.48 -1.14
N ARG A 2 -12.55 12.99 -1.55
CA ARG A 2 -12.23 11.56 -1.40
C ARG A 2 -11.91 11.24 0.05
N SER A 3 -12.41 10.15 0.61
CA SER A 3 -12.06 9.67 1.96
C SER A 3 -11.13 8.47 1.89
N ILE A 4 -10.03 8.52 2.66
CA ILE A 4 -9.01 7.48 2.73
C ILE A 4 -8.80 7.10 4.20
N ALA A 5 -9.06 5.84 4.54
CA ALA A 5 -8.78 5.31 5.87
C ALA A 5 -7.39 4.68 5.91
N VAL A 6 -6.53 5.07 6.86
CA VAL A 6 -5.21 4.46 7.06
C VAL A 6 -5.21 3.65 8.36
N LEU A 7 -5.15 2.33 8.22
CA LEU A 7 -5.19 1.36 9.32
C LEU A 7 -3.83 0.69 9.50
N GLY A 8 -3.64 0.00 10.63
CA GLY A 8 -2.52 -0.90 10.84
C GLY A 8 -2.28 -1.25 12.30
N ALA A 9 -1.50 -2.29 12.55
CA ALA A 9 -1.09 -2.63 13.91
C ALA A 9 -0.41 -1.46 14.63
N ALA A 10 -0.34 -1.50 15.96
CA ALA A 10 0.48 -0.56 16.71
C ALA A 10 1.93 -0.57 16.19
N ARG A 11 2.57 0.61 16.15
CA ARG A 11 3.94 0.81 15.62
C ARG A 11 4.16 0.51 14.13
N SER A 12 3.12 0.18 13.38
CA SER A 12 3.20 0.00 11.92
C SER A 12 3.56 1.27 11.15
N GLY A 13 3.56 2.46 11.79
CA GLY A 13 3.86 3.74 11.11
C GLY A 13 2.65 4.42 10.46
N LYS A 14 1.43 3.89 10.66
CA LYS A 14 0.17 4.43 10.10
C LYS A 14 -0.06 5.92 10.37
N THR A 15 0.18 6.41 11.58
CA THR A 15 0.06 7.84 11.94
C THR A 15 1.01 8.73 11.16
N ARG A 16 2.25 8.27 10.95
CA ARG A 16 3.21 8.98 10.12
C ARG A 16 2.74 9.01 8.67
N LEU A 17 2.29 7.87 8.14
CA LEU A 17 1.79 7.76 6.77
C LEU A 17 0.56 8.66 6.54
N ALA A 18 -0.43 8.64 7.43
CA ALA A 18 -1.63 9.46 7.33
C ALA A 18 -1.28 10.96 7.28
N ARG A 19 -0.36 11.41 8.14
CA ARG A 19 0.13 12.80 8.14
C ARG A 19 0.85 13.16 6.83
N GLU A 20 1.74 12.30 6.34
CA GLU A 20 2.46 12.53 5.09
C GLU A 20 1.50 12.58 3.89
N LEU A 21 0.51 11.70 3.83
CA LEU A 21 -0.52 11.73 2.79
C LEU A 21 -1.35 13.02 2.84
N ARG A 22 -1.78 13.47 4.02
CA ARG A 22 -2.48 14.77 4.16
C ARG A 22 -1.67 15.90 3.57
N ASN A 23 -0.38 15.96 3.90
CA ASN A 23 0.51 16.98 3.35
C ASN A 23 0.61 16.86 1.83
N LEU A 24 0.97 15.69 1.30
CA LEU A 24 1.18 15.49 -0.14
C LEU A 24 -0.09 15.76 -0.96
N LEU A 25 -1.26 15.33 -0.49
CA LEU A 25 -2.52 15.52 -1.21
C LEU A 25 -3.01 16.96 -1.17
N ALA A 26 -2.79 17.66 -0.06
CA ALA A 26 -3.10 19.08 0.06
C ALA A 26 -2.23 19.95 -0.86
N HIS A 27 -0.93 19.65 -0.97
CA HIS A 27 -0.02 20.39 -1.86
C HIS A 27 -0.42 20.25 -3.34
N ASP A 28 -0.95 19.10 -3.74
CA ASP A 28 -1.41 18.85 -5.11
C ASP A 28 -2.81 19.44 -5.40
N GLY A 29 -3.39 20.21 -4.47
CA GLY A 29 -4.70 20.85 -4.63
C GLY A 29 -5.87 19.85 -4.66
N ARG A 30 -5.67 18.63 -4.16
CA ARG A 30 -6.68 17.55 -4.18
C ARG A 30 -7.35 17.45 -2.82
N PRO A 31 -8.63 17.85 -2.66
CA PRO A 31 -9.33 17.71 -1.39
C PRO A 31 -9.60 16.22 -1.10
N CYS A 32 -8.74 15.62 -0.28
CA CYS A 32 -8.88 14.27 0.26
C CYS A 32 -8.88 14.34 1.78
N GLN A 33 -9.88 13.73 2.41
CA GLN A 33 -9.88 13.44 3.83
C GLN A 33 -9.07 12.17 4.06
N VAL A 34 -8.11 12.22 4.97
CA VAL A 34 -7.28 11.06 5.34
C VAL A 34 -7.41 10.85 6.84
N ASP A 35 -8.09 9.77 7.20
CA ASP A 35 -8.35 9.40 8.59
C ASP A 35 -7.20 8.52 9.11
N ASP A 36 -6.64 8.91 10.27
CA ASP A 36 -5.53 8.21 10.93
C ASP A 36 -6.07 7.21 11.95
N ASP A 37 -5.92 5.91 11.64
CA ASP A 37 -6.39 4.79 12.45
C ASP A 37 -7.83 4.94 12.99
N PRO A 38 -8.81 5.29 12.14
CA PRO A 38 -10.19 5.33 12.57
C PRO A 38 -10.63 3.95 13.09
N PRO A 39 -11.57 3.89 14.05
CA PRO A 39 -12.12 2.61 14.49
C PRO A 39 -12.67 1.81 13.31
N LEU A 40 -12.32 0.53 13.23
CA LEU A 40 -12.65 -0.29 12.06
C LEU A 40 -14.16 -0.36 11.82
N GLU A 41 -14.95 -0.40 12.88
CA GLU A 41 -16.41 -0.35 12.82
C GLU A 41 -16.92 0.92 12.12
N ALA A 42 -16.27 2.06 12.34
CA ALA A 42 -16.65 3.31 11.68
C ALA A 42 -16.29 3.29 10.19
N VAL A 43 -15.14 2.70 9.83
CA VAL A 43 -14.71 2.52 8.43
C VAL A 43 -15.70 1.61 7.67
N LEU A 44 -16.17 0.55 8.32
CA LEU A 44 -17.08 -0.43 7.73
C LEU A 44 -18.54 0.05 7.70
N ALA A 45 -18.95 0.90 8.64
CA ALA A 45 -20.32 1.43 8.75
C ALA A 45 -20.57 2.70 7.94
N ALA A 46 -19.53 3.51 7.68
CA ALA A 46 -19.65 4.69 6.83
C ALA A 46 -19.97 4.30 5.37
N PRO A 47 -20.52 5.23 4.55
CA PRO A 47 -20.46 5.09 3.10
C PRO A 47 -19.01 4.76 2.73
N ARG A 48 -18.81 3.64 2.01
CA ARG A 48 -17.48 3.03 1.81
C ARG A 48 -16.45 4.12 1.47
N PRO A 49 -15.34 4.24 2.23
CA PRO A 49 -14.29 5.19 1.87
C PRO A 49 -13.78 4.86 0.48
N ASP A 50 -13.31 5.87 -0.25
CA ASP A 50 -12.76 5.68 -1.60
C ASP A 50 -11.56 4.73 -1.60
N ALA A 51 -10.84 4.63 -0.47
CA ALA A 51 -9.81 3.63 -0.26
C ALA A 51 -9.57 3.31 1.22
N ILE A 52 -9.19 2.06 1.48
CA ILE A 52 -8.63 1.60 2.76
C ILE A 52 -7.18 1.20 2.52
N LEU A 53 -6.25 1.79 3.27
CA LEU A 53 -4.84 1.43 3.29
C LEU A 53 -4.50 0.73 4.60
N LEU A 54 -3.83 -0.41 4.53
CA LEU A 54 -3.33 -1.15 5.69
C LEU A 54 -1.79 -1.09 5.72
N CYS A 55 -1.20 -0.53 6.77
CA CYS A 55 0.26 -0.50 6.92
C CYS A 55 0.82 -1.90 7.20
N GLY A 56 1.84 -2.30 6.44
CA GLY A 56 2.57 -3.53 6.66
C GLY A 56 3.44 -3.53 7.92
N LEU A 57 3.93 -4.72 8.27
CA LEU A 57 4.81 -4.99 9.42
C LEU A 57 6.30 -4.98 9.04
N ASP A 58 6.71 -4.06 8.17
CA ASP A 58 8.08 -3.95 7.64
C ASP A 58 8.94 -2.89 8.35
N LEU A 59 8.37 -2.05 9.23
CA LEU A 59 9.11 -1.13 10.10
C LEU A 59 9.56 -1.75 11.43
N ALA A 60 10.78 -2.31 11.45
CA ALA A 60 11.50 -2.82 12.63
C ALA A 60 10.81 -3.95 13.41
N SER A 61 11.57 -4.65 14.27
CA SER A 61 11.26 -5.94 14.90
C SER A 61 9.86 -6.05 15.53
N PHE A 62 8.88 -6.51 14.74
CA PHE A 62 7.53 -6.75 15.24
C PHE A 62 7.49 -8.03 16.07
N GLY A 63 7.12 -7.91 17.34
CA GLY A 63 6.77 -9.04 18.19
C GLY A 63 5.41 -9.66 17.81
N PRO A 64 5.08 -10.82 18.41
CA PRO A 64 3.87 -11.59 18.08
C PRO A 64 2.56 -10.81 18.32
N VAL A 65 2.58 -9.82 19.22
CA VAL A 65 1.42 -8.96 19.50
C VAL A 65 0.99 -8.16 18.25
N TYR A 66 1.94 -7.58 17.53
CA TYR A 66 1.63 -6.77 16.34
C TYR A 66 1.22 -7.64 15.14
N SER A 67 1.82 -8.83 15.02
CA SER A 67 1.40 -9.85 14.04
C SER A 67 -0.05 -10.29 14.27
N ARG A 68 -0.43 -10.49 15.53
CA ARG A 68 -1.82 -10.81 15.90
C ARG A 68 -2.76 -9.65 15.58
N GLN A 69 -2.42 -8.42 15.92
CA GLN A 69 -3.24 -7.24 15.62
C GLN A 69 -3.45 -7.08 14.09
N ASP A 70 -2.39 -7.19 13.30
CA ASP A 70 -2.49 -7.14 11.84
C ASP A 70 -3.37 -8.26 11.27
N SER A 71 -3.20 -9.49 11.77
CA SER A 71 -4.01 -10.64 11.35
C SER A 71 -5.50 -10.45 11.69
N VAL A 72 -5.81 -9.87 12.86
CA VAL A 72 -7.19 -9.56 13.26
C VAL A 72 -7.79 -8.51 12.33
N LEU A 73 -7.07 -7.42 12.05
CA LEU A 73 -7.54 -6.38 11.11
C LEU A 73 -7.84 -6.97 9.73
N ARG A 74 -6.93 -7.81 9.20
CA ARG A 74 -7.13 -8.49 7.89
C ARG A 74 -8.33 -9.41 7.90
N ALA A 75 -8.51 -10.20 8.97
CA ALA A 75 -9.66 -11.10 9.09
C ALA A 75 -10.98 -10.33 9.12
N GLN A 76 -11.03 -9.22 9.86
CA GLN A 76 -12.23 -8.38 9.93
C GLN A 76 -12.55 -7.72 8.58
N LEU A 77 -11.56 -7.10 7.92
CA LEU A 77 -11.71 -6.53 6.58
C LEU A 77 -12.19 -7.57 5.56
N ALA A 78 -11.62 -8.78 5.59
CA ALA A 78 -12.02 -9.87 4.72
C ALA A 78 -13.45 -10.34 4.99
N SER A 79 -13.85 -10.50 6.27
CA SER A 79 -15.21 -10.89 6.63
C SER A 79 -16.28 -9.88 6.18
N ALA A 80 -15.90 -8.60 6.13
CA ALA A 80 -16.76 -7.51 5.66
C ALA A 80 -16.72 -7.31 4.13
N LEU A 81 -15.95 -8.13 3.39
CA LEU A 81 -15.70 -7.97 1.95
C LEU A 81 -15.23 -6.55 1.61
N ALA A 82 -14.45 -5.93 2.50
CA ALA A 82 -13.91 -4.60 2.32
C ALA A 82 -12.63 -4.69 1.46
N GLU A 83 -12.60 -3.96 0.36
CA GLU A 83 -11.38 -3.83 -0.45
C GLU A 83 -10.37 -2.96 0.28
N TYR A 84 -9.14 -3.46 0.43
CA TYR A 84 -8.05 -2.72 1.04
C TYR A 84 -6.73 -3.00 0.31
N ARG A 85 -5.78 -2.06 0.42
CA ARG A 85 -4.44 -2.18 -0.16
C ARG A 85 -3.41 -2.13 0.95
N ILE A 86 -2.47 -3.07 0.94
CA ILE A 86 -1.41 -3.10 1.93
C ILE A 86 -0.25 -2.22 1.46
N VAL A 87 0.24 -1.35 2.32
CA VAL A 87 1.36 -0.44 2.02
C VAL A 87 2.57 -0.82 2.85
N TYR A 88 3.63 -1.24 2.17
CA TYR A 88 4.96 -1.49 2.72
C TYR A 88 5.91 -0.33 2.38
N GLY A 89 7.10 -0.34 2.99
CA GLY A 89 8.19 0.60 2.76
C GLY A 89 8.56 1.38 4.03
N SER A 90 9.68 2.08 4.00
CA SER A 90 10.12 2.94 5.10
C SER A 90 10.32 4.39 4.66
N GLY A 91 10.14 5.33 5.59
CA GLY A 91 10.21 6.76 5.31
C GLY A 91 9.35 7.16 4.11
N GLU A 92 9.92 7.94 3.20
CA GLU A 92 9.25 8.43 2.01
C GLU A 92 8.83 7.35 1.02
N ALA A 93 9.50 6.18 1.03
CA ALA A 93 9.14 5.09 0.14
C ALA A 93 7.72 4.58 0.43
N ARG A 94 7.29 4.59 1.70
CA ARG A 94 5.95 4.19 2.09
C ARG A 94 4.89 5.15 1.55
N SER A 95 5.11 6.46 1.65
CA SER A 95 4.18 7.47 1.15
C SER A 95 4.10 7.44 -0.37
N ARG A 96 5.22 7.20 -1.09
CA ARG A 96 5.21 6.94 -2.54
C ARG A 96 4.39 5.69 -2.90
N ASN A 97 4.59 4.59 -2.18
CA ASN A 97 3.83 3.35 -2.39
C ASN A 97 2.33 3.55 -2.11
N ALA A 98 1.97 4.32 -1.09
CA ALA A 98 0.57 4.67 -0.80
C ALA A 98 -0.04 5.50 -1.94
N LEU A 99 0.67 6.52 -2.43
CA LEU A 99 0.19 7.33 -3.56
C LEU A 99 -0.02 6.47 -4.82
N ALA A 100 0.94 5.59 -5.14
CA ALA A 100 0.80 4.65 -6.25
C ALA A 100 -0.38 3.69 -6.05
N ALA A 101 -0.55 3.14 -4.85
CA ALA A 101 -1.68 2.28 -4.51
C ALA A 101 -3.02 3.02 -4.64
N LEU A 102 -3.06 4.33 -4.41
CA LEU A 102 -4.24 5.19 -4.59
C LEU A 102 -4.45 5.63 -6.06
N GLY A 103 -3.55 5.22 -6.97
CA GLY A 103 -3.61 5.58 -8.39
C GLY A 103 -3.14 7.01 -8.69
N PHE A 104 -2.45 7.66 -7.76
CA PHE A 104 -1.83 8.95 -8.03
C PHE A 104 -0.53 8.75 -8.83
N ALA A 105 -0.27 9.68 -9.76
CA ALA A 105 0.97 9.67 -10.50
C ALA A 105 2.15 9.91 -9.55
N THR A 106 3.06 8.94 -9.49
CA THR A 106 4.36 9.07 -8.82
C THR A 106 5.47 8.97 -9.87
N PRO A 107 6.66 9.54 -9.65
CA PRO A 107 7.77 9.41 -10.59
C PRO A 107 8.08 7.95 -10.95
N ASP A 108 7.97 7.04 -9.99
CA ASP A 108 8.21 5.61 -10.19
C ASP A 108 7.06 4.95 -10.98
N ALA A 109 5.80 5.29 -10.71
CA ALA A 109 4.67 4.81 -11.50
C ALA A 109 4.72 5.30 -12.95
N LEU A 110 5.14 6.56 -13.17
CA LEU A 110 5.35 7.12 -14.50
C LEU A 110 6.50 6.42 -15.23
N ARG A 111 7.61 6.11 -14.54
CA ARG A 111 8.71 5.31 -15.10
C ARG A 111 8.27 3.91 -15.47
N LEU A 112 7.50 3.24 -14.61
CA LEU A 112 7.02 1.87 -14.87
C LEU A 112 6.00 1.83 -16.00
N ALA A 113 5.13 2.84 -16.11
CA ALA A 113 4.20 2.99 -17.23
C ALA A 113 4.93 3.30 -18.55
N ALA A 114 6.05 4.02 -18.50
CA ALA A 114 6.90 4.30 -19.65
C ALA A 114 7.80 3.10 -20.04
N ALA A 115 8.13 2.23 -19.09
CA ALA A 115 8.81 0.98 -19.38
C ALA A 115 7.86 0.09 -20.17
N ARG A 116 8.22 -0.24 -21.43
CA ARG A 116 7.47 -1.24 -22.19
C ARG A 116 7.50 -2.54 -21.37
N PRO A 117 6.36 -3.08 -20.92
CA PRO A 117 6.37 -4.34 -20.21
C PRO A 117 6.97 -5.38 -21.16
N TRP A 118 8.04 -6.03 -20.71
CA TRP A 118 8.58 -7.16 -21.44
C TRP A 118 7.48 -8.22 -21.54
N ARG A 119 7.00 -8.49 -22.76
CA ARG A 119 6.01 -9.52 -23.00
C ARG A 119 6.74 -10.81 -23.30
N CYS A 120 6.58 -11.78 -22.42
CA CYS A 120 6.87 -13.15 -22.75
C CYS A 120 5.81 -13.62 -23.75
N GLU A 121 6.21 -13.98 -24.98
CA GLU A 121 5.28 -14.53 -25.98
C GLU A 121 4.84 -15.96 -25.62
N GLU A 122 5.64 -16.68 -24.80
CA GLU A 122 5.32 -18.01 -24.24
C GLU A 122 5.43 -17.97 -22.69
N CYS A 123 4.39 -17.48 -22.01
CA CYS A 123 4.39 -17.29 -20.54
C CYS A 123 4.40 -18.60 -19.71
N SER A 124 4.52 -19.77 -20.34
CA SER A 124 4.54 -21.07 -19.67
C SER A 124 5.85 -21.86 -19.88
N ASP A 125 6.88 -21.25 -20.47
CA ASP A 125 8.20 -21.89 -20.61
C ASP A 125 9.05 -21.69 -19.33
N PRO A 126 9.51 -22.76 -18.66
CA PRO A 126 10.44 -22.70 -17.53
C PRO A 126 11.75 -21.93 -17.80
N HIS A 127 12.16 -21.74 -19.04
CA HIS A 127 13.30 -20.91 -19.42
C HIS A 127 13.01 -19.41 -19.27
N CYS A 128 11.77 -18.98 -19.50
CA CYS A 128 11.37 -17.58 -19.35
C CYS A 128 11.26 -17.19 -17.88
N GLU A 129 10.68 -18.04 -17.04
CA GLU A 129 10.64 -17.84 -15.58
C GLU A 129 12.05 -17.75 -14.99
N ARG A 130 12.95 -18.69 -15.37
CA ARG A 130 14.35 -18.68 -14.91
C ARG A 130 15.08 -17.39 -15.30
N ARG A 131 14.84 -16.85 -16.49
CA ARG A 131 15.49 -15.60 -16.94
C ARG A 131 15.01 -14.39 -16.16
N LEU A 132 13.70 -14.32 -15.88
CA LEU A 132 13.12 -13.24 -15.08
C LEU A 132 13.65 -13.28 -13.64
N PHE A 133 13.62 -14.44 -13.00
CA PHE A 133 14.17 -14.59 -11.65
C PHE A 133 15.68 -14.33 -11.60
N HIS A 134 16.44 -14.80 -12.58
CA HIS A 134 17.88 -14.54 -12.65
C HIS A 134 18.18 -13.04 -12.81
N GLY A 135 17.39 -12.31 -13.61
CA GLY A 135 17.53 -10.86 -13.75
C GLY A 135 17.19 -10.09 -12.46
N LEU A 136 16.23 -10.56 -11.67
CA LEU A 136 15.90 -9.97 -10.36
C LEU A 136 16.97 -10.25 -9.30
N LEU A 137 17.63 -11.41 -9.37
CA LEU A 137 18.69 -11.80 -8.43
C LEU A 137 20.06 -11.23 -8.81
N HIS A 138 20.27 -10.93 -10.10
CA HIS A 138 21.49 -10.33 -10.63
C HIS A 138 21.16 -9.07 -11.43
N PRO A 139 20.66 -8.00 -10.77
CA PRO A 139 20.43 -6.74 -11.44
C PRO A 139 21.76 -6.22 -11.97
N SER A 140 21.87 -6.13 -13.29
CA SER A 140 23.06 -5.56 -13.93
C SER A 140 23.06 -4.06 -13.63
N HIS A 141 24.12 -3.61 -12.97
CA HIS A 141 24.36 -2.20 -12.61
C HIS A 141 24.50 -1.31 -13.84
#